data_AF-A0A0A9X9Q5-F1
#
_entry.id   AF-A0A0A9X9Q5-F1
#
_cell.length_a   1.000
_cell.length_b   1.000
_cell.length_c   1.000
_cell.angle_alpha   90.00
_cell.angle_beta   90.00
_cell.angle_gamma   90.00
#
_symmetry.space_group_name_H-M   'P 1'
#
loop_
_entity.id
_entity.type
_entity.pdbx_description
1 polymer ?
#
loop_
_entity_poly.entity_id
_entity_poly.type
_entity_poly.pdbx_seq_one_letter_code
_entity_poly.pdbx_strand_id
1 'polypeptide(L)'
;MDFAFGAQAAGICRAVFSVFGKTIRSVSVMGKAGGLRGVRGDIQLASHVLLSKSSLILEDNQDELRPCRNQDLTEARLRELAGPDIAVHHGKVLTLTGTLLQNVTLLRYYRSV
;
A
#
# COMPACT_ATOMS: atom_id res chain seq x y z
N MET A 1 -1.68 15.49 -12.24
CA MET A 1 -2.31 14.19 -12.49
C MET A 1 -2.02 13.33 -11.27
N ASP A 2 -2.94 13.30 -10.30
CA ASP A 2 -2.75 12.64 -9.01
C ASP A 2 -3.14 11.16 -9.10
N PHE A 3 -2.17 10.31 -9.44
CA PHE A 3 -2.38 8.87 -9.53
C PHE A 3 -1.98 8.20 -8.23
N ALA A 4 -2.88 8.19 -7.25
CA ALA A 4 -2.86 7.10 -6.28
C ALA A 4 -3.48 5.88 -6.98
N PHE A 5 -2.64 4.92 -7.42
CA PHE A 5 -3.03 3.67 -8.08
C PHE A 5 -4.22 2.97 -7.38
N GLY A 6 -4.37 3.13 -6.07
CA GLY A 6 -5.48 2.59 -5.29
C GLY A 6 -6.88 3.06 -5.71
N ALA A 7 -7.07 4.33 -6.05
CA ALA A 7 -8.42 4.86 -6.38
C ALA A 7 -8.93 4.32 -7.73
N GLN A 8 -8.05 4.26 -8.73
CA GLN A 8 -8.38 3.68 -10.04
C GLN A 8 -8.55 2.16 -9.96
N ALA A 9 -7.70 1.49 -9.18
CA ALA A 9 -7.81 0.05 -8.94
C ALA A 9 -9.15 -0.31 -8.29
N ALA A 10 -9.68 0.53 -7.39
CA ALA A 10 -10.97 0.28 -6.74
C ALA A 10 -12.13 0.19 -7.75
N GLY A 11 -12.15 1.05 -8.78
CA GLY A 11 -13.16 1.01 -9.83
C GLY A 11 -13.11 -0.30 -10.64
N ILE A 12 -11.91 -0.73 -11.02
CA ILE A 12 -11.68 -1.99 -11.75
C ILE A 12 -12.08 -3.18 -10.87
N CYS A 13 -11.61 -3.22 -9.62
CA CYS A 13 -11.95 -4.29 -8.67
C CYS A 13 -13.46 -4.39 -8.46
N ARG A 14 -14.17 -3.26 -8.37
CA ARG A 14 -15.63 -3.25 -8.20
C ARG A 14 -16.35 -3.92 -9.38
N ALA A 15 -15.93 -3.61 -10.62
CA ALA A 15 -16.48 -4.22 -11.83
C ALA A 15 -16.15 -5.71 -11.93
N VAL A 16 -14.91 -6.11 -11.60
CA VAL A 16 -14.50 -7.52 -11.62
C VAL A 16 -15.26 -8.33 -10.55
N PHE A 17 -15.37 -7.79 -9.33
CA PHE A 17 -16.03 -8.48 -8.23
C PHE A 17 -17.55 -8.55 -8.38
N SER A 18 -18.18 -7.57 -9.04
CA SER A 18 -19.62 -7.64 -9.29
C SER A 18 -20.01 -8.77 -10.24
N VAL A 19 -19.15 -9.08 -11.23
CA VAL A 19 -19.40 -10.13 -12.21
C VAL A 19 -18.89 -11.50 -11.73
N PHE A 20 -17.69 -11.54 -11.15
CA PHE A 20 -16.98 -12.80 -10.87
C PHE A 20 -16.77 -13.09 -9.38
N GLY A 21 -17.31 -12.29 -8.46
CA GLY A 21 -17.00 -12.37 -7.03
C GLY A 21 -17.16 -13.76 -6.41
N LYS A 22 -18.09 -14.59 -6.90
CA LYS A 22 -18.32 -15.95 -6.39
C LYS A 22 -17.27 -16.97 -6.85
N THR A 23 -16.51 -16.70 -7.91
CA THR A 23 -15.50 -17.61 -8.47
C THR A 23 -14.07 -17.14 -8.21
N ILE A 24 -13.89 -15.90 -7.73
CA ILE A 24 -12.59 -15.37 -7.36
C ILE A 24 -12.11 -16.06 -6.07
N ARG A 25 -11.01 -16.81 -6.21
CA ARG A 25 -10.36 -17.48 -5.07
C ARG A 25 -9.46 -16.55 -4.26
N SER A 26 -8.72 -15.68 -4.93
CA SER A 26 -7.80 -14.74 -4.28
C SER A 26 -7.55 -13.51 -5.16
N VAL A 27 -7.14 -12.42 -4.51
CA VAL A 27 -6.73 -11.17 -5.15
C VAL A 27 -5.45 -10.72 -4.49
N SER A 28 -4.43 -10.45 -5.29
CA SER A 28 -3.16 -9.88 -4.84
C SER A 28 -2.93 -8.55 -5.54
N VAL A 29 -2.58 -7.53 -4.76
CA VAL A 29 -2.23 -6.20 -5.30
C VAL A 29 -0.72 -6.04 -5.17
N MET A 30 -0.06 -5.80 -6.30
CA MET A 30 1.37 -5.55 -6.37
C MET A 30 1.61 -4.19 -7.02
N GLY A 31 2.60 -3.45 -6.53
CA GLY A 31 2.97 -2.16 -7.06
C GLY A 31 4.34 -1.72 -6.55
N LYS A 32 4.77 -0.54 -6.98
CA LYS A 32 5.97 0.11 -6.48
C LYS A 32 5.59 1.09 -5.37
N ALA A 33 6.44 1.22 -4.37
CA ALA A 33 6.31 2.21 -3.32
C ALA A 33 7.63 2.96 -3.13
N GLY A 34 7.55 4.20 -2.65
CA GLY A 34 8.71 4.92 -2.14
C GLY A 34 9.05 4.42 -0.74
N GLY A 35 10.29 4.00 -0.52
CA GLY A 35 10.75 3.55 0.80
C GLY A 35 11.07 4.72 1.73
N LEU A 36 10.40 4.80 2.88
CA LEU A 36 10.84 5.64 4.02
C LEU A 36 11.91 4.94 4.86
N ARG A 37 12.03 3.62 4.70
CA ARG A 37 13.06 2.73 5.24
C ARG A 37 13.41 1.70 4.15
N GLY A 38 14.58 1.07 4.26
CA GLY A 38 15.09 0.11 3.28
C GLY A 38 15.80 0.79 2.11
N VAL A 39 16.17 -0.01 1.10
CA VAL A 39 16.85 0.43 -0.12
C VAL A 39 16.02 0.10 -1.36
N ARG A 40 16.38 0.70 -2.50
CA ARG A 40 15.73 0.39 -3.78
C ARG A 40 15.96 -1.08 -4.12
N GLY A 41 14.89 -1.80 -4.42
CA GLY A 41 14.93 -3.23 -4.77
C GLY A 41 14.41 -4.13 -3.66
N ASP A 42 14.33 -3.63 -2.43
CA ASP A 42 13.71 -4.34 -1.32
C ASP A 42 12.20 -4.55 -1.56
N ILE A 43 11.66 -5.59 -0.93
CA ILE A 43 10.25 -5.95 -1.00
C ILE A 43 9.53 -5.44 0.24
N GLN A 44 8.40 -4.77 0.06
CA GLN A 44 7.51 -4.36 1.14
C GLN A 44 6.26 -5.27 1.14
N LEU A 45 6.12 -6.09 2.18
CA LEU A 45 4.87 -6.74 2.53
C LEU A 45 4.05 -5.77 3.39
N ALA A 46 2.91 -5.29 2.88
CA ALA A 46 2.09 -4.34 3.62
C ALA A 46 1.30 -5.07 4.72
N SER A 47 1.49 -4.70 6.00
CA SER A 47 0.63 -5.18 7.09
C SER A 47 -0.64 -4.35 7.19
N HIS A 48 -0.55 -3.06 6.88
CA HIS A 48 -1.64 -2.09 6.88
C HIS A 48 -1.42 -1.04 5.81
N VAL A 49 -2.50 -0.47 5.29
CA VAL A 49 -2.48 0.76 4.50
C VAL A 49 -2.98 1.90 5.38
N LEU A 50 -2.17 2.94 5.52
CA LEU A 50 -2.57 4.22 6.08
C LEU A 50 -2.99 5.15 4.93
N LEU A 51 -4.26 5.51 4.88
CA LEU A 51 -4.83 6.42 3.89
C LEU A 51 -4.83 7.82 4.49
N SER A 52 -3.93 8.69 4.03
CA SER A 52 -3.97 10.08 4.49
C SER A 52 -5.04 10.87 3.77
N LYS A 53 -6.04 11.33 4.54
CA LYS A 53 -7.14 12.17 4.06
C LYS A 53 -6.83 13.67 4.17
N SER A 54 -5.73 14.02 4.85
CA SER A 54 -5.32 15.39 5.19
C SER A 54 -5.18 16.37 4.02
N SER A 55 -5.08 15.88 2.79
CA SER A 55 -4.95 16.66 1.56
C SER A 55 -6.28 17.13 0.96
N LEU A 56 -7.42 16.64 1.46
CA LEU A 56 -8.74 16.97 0.93
C LEU A 56 -9.49 17.78 1.99
N ILE A 57 -9.68 19.07 1.72
CA ILE A 57 -10.55 19.94 2.51
C ILE A 57 -11.95 19.34 2.44
N LEU A 58 -12.38 18.59 3.47
CA LEU A 58 -13.75 18.16 3.76
C LEU A 58 -13.76 17.49 5.15
N GLU A 59 -14.93 17.43 5.77
CA GLU A 59 -15.23 17.26 7.20
C GLU A 59 -14.67 16.02 7.93
N ASP A 60 -13.88 15.16 7.26
CA ASP A 60 -13.23 13.96 7.83
C ASP A 60 -11.71 13.96 7.52
N ASN A 61 -10.96 14.67 8.37
CA ASN A 61 -9.50 14.82 8.27
C ASN A 61 -8.71 13.69 8.96
N GLN A 62 -9.39 12.65 9.47
CA GLN A 62 -8.69 11.57 10.16
C GLN A 62 -8.13 10.55 9.17
N ASP A 63 -6.82 10.31 9.28
CA ASP A 63 -6.18 9.24 8.52
C ASP A 63 -6.82 7.90 8.88
N GLU A 64 -7.03 7.08 7.86
CA GLU A 64 -7.68 5.78 8.04
C GLU A 64 -6.65 4.66 7.92
N LEU A 65 -6.52 3.85 8.97
CA LEU A 65 -5.65 2.67 8.97
C LEU A 65 -6.48 1.43 8.66
N ARG A 66 -6.15 0.75 7.55
CA ARG A 66 -6.81 -0.48 7.13
C ARG A 66 -5.83 -1.67 7.17
N PRO A 67 -6.20 -2.81 7.78
CA PRO A 67 -5.34 -3.99 7.78
C PRO A 67 -5.29 -4.65 6.39
N CYS A 68 -4.11 -5.15 6.01
CA CYS A 68 -3.91 -5.97 4.82
C CYS A 68 -3.96 -7.46 5.21
N ARG A 69 -4.88 -8.21 4.61
CA ARG A 69 -5.01 -9.65 4.86
C ARG A 69 -4.08 -10.43 3.93
N ASN A 70 -2.82 -10.61 4.34
CA ASN A 70 -1.82 -11.38 3.60
C ASN A 70 -1.92 -12.89 3.91
N GLN A 71 -2.96 -13.56 3.42
CA GLN A 71 -3.20 -14.96 3.76
C GLN A 71 -2.11 -15.90 3.20
N ASP A 72 -1.76 -15.75 1.93
CA ASP A 72 -0.83 -16.65 1.23
C ASP A 72 0.59 -16.05 1.03
N LEU A 73 0.77 -14.77 1.37
CA LEU A 73 2.03 -14.05 1.21
C LEU A 73 2.66 -13.77 2.57
N THR A 74 3.58 -14.63 2.99
CA THR A 74 4.34 -14.45 4.24
C THR A 74 5.72 -13.86 3.97
N GLU A 75 6.28 -13.19 4.97
CA GLU A 75 7.64 -12.66 4.92
C GLU A 75 8.67 -13.76 4.62
N ALA A 76 8.51 -14.94 5.24
CA ALA A 76 9.37 -16.08 5.00
C ALA A 76 9.30 -16.57 3.54
N ARG A 77 8.09 -16.69 2.97
CA ARG A 77 7.91 -17.11 1.58
C ARG A 77 8.50 -16.10 0.60
N LEU A 78 8.35 -14.81 0.88
CA LEU A 78 8.94 -13.77 0.04
C LEU A 78 10.47 -13.77 0.11
N ARG A 79 11.06 -14.00 1.28
CA ARG A 79 12.52 -14.12 1.43
C ARG A 79 13.08 -15.31 0.66
N GLU A 80 12.39 -16.45 0.75
CA GLU A 80 12.74 -17.65 -0.01
C GLU A 80 12.75 -17.38 -1.53
N LEU A 81 11.74 -16.67 -2.04
CA LEU A 81 11.60 -16.37 -3.46
C LEU A 81 12.57 -15.28 -3.95
N ALA A 82 12.87 -14.29 -3.11
CA ALA A 82 13.69 -13.13 -3.48
C ALA A 82 15.19 -13.40 -3.38
N GLY A 83 15.59 -14.39 -2.57
CA GLY A 83 16.99 -14.70 -2.30
C GLY A 83 17.59 -13.85 -1.16
N PRO A 84 18.86 -14.13 -0.80
CA PRO A 84 19.48 -13.56 0.41
C PRO A 84 19.80 -12.07 0.30
N ASP A 85 19.93 -11.53 -0.92
CA ASP A 85 20.38 -10.16 -1.16
C ASP A 85 19.23 -9.14 -1.17
N ILE A 86 17.98 -9.60 -1.11
CA ILE A 86 16.80 -8.74 -1.13
C ILE A 86 16.15 -8.75 0.25
N ALA A 87 16.14 -7.59 0.91
CA ALA A 87 15.46 -7.47 2.18
C ALA A 87 13.93 -7.46 1.97
N VAL A 88 13.23 -8.23 2.81
CA VAL A 88 11.76 -8.18 2.90
C VAL A 88 11.40 -7.45 4.18
N HIS A 89 10.68 -6.34 4.02
CA HIS A 89 10.14 -5.51 5.10
C HIS A 89 8.66 -5.81 5.26
N HIS A 90 8.21 -6.06 6.50
CA HIS A 90 6.80 -6.23 6.81
C HIS A 90 6.32 -5.06 7.68
N GLY A 91 5.35 -4.28 7.19
CA GLY A 91 5.00 -3.03 7.87
C GLY A 91 3.92 -2.21 7.18
N LYS A 92 3.61 -1.05 7.76
CA LYS A 92 2.60 -0.12 7.25
C LYS A 92 3.06 0.50 5.92
N VAL A 93 2.13 0.73 5.01
CA VAL A 93 2.35 1.52 3.80
C VAL A 93 1.45 2.75 3.81
N LEU A 94 1.98 3.89 3.37
CA LEU A 94 1.26 5.15 3.32
C LEU A 94 0.75 5.41 1.90
N THR A 95 -0.54 5.70 1.78
CA THR A 95 -1.14 6.25 0.57
C THR A 95 -1.47 7.71 0.80
N LEU A 96 -0.84 8.59 0.03
CA LEU A 96 -1.12 10.02 0.02
C LEU A 96 -1.99 10.34 -1.20
N THR A 97 -2.93 11.26 -1.04
CA THR A 97 -3.66 11.80 -2.20
C THR A 97 -2.69 12.63 -3.01
N GLY A 98 -2.38 12.15 -4.21
CA GLY A 98 -1.45 12.83 -5.09
C GLY A 98 0.02 12.63 -4.72
N THR A 99 0.81 12.17 -5.69
CA THR A 99 2.27 12.10 -5.54
C THR A 99 2.91 13.48 -5.45
N LEU A 100 2.25 14.54 -5.95
CA LEU A 100 2.72 15.92 -5.91
C LEU A 100 2.61 16.57 -4.53
N LEU A 101 1.73 16.07 -3.65
CA LEU A 101 1.55 16.58 -2.29
C LEU A 101 2.53 15.94 -1.27
N GLN A 102 3.53 15.20 -1.76
CA GLN A 102 4.61 14.68 -0.95
C GLN A 102 5.51 15.81 -0.43
N ASN A 103 5.26 16.26 0.81
CA ASN A 103 6.19 17.12 1.53
C ASN A 103 7.13 16.27 2.41
N VAL A 104 8.43 16.54 2.36
CA VAL A 104 9.45 15.85 3.17
C VAL A 104 9.13 15.86 4.67
N THR A 105 8.56 16.94 5.19
CA THR A 105 8.14 17.05 6.59
C THR A 105 7.02 16.05 6.93
N LEU A 106 6.03 15.92 6.05
CA LEU A 106 4.95 14.95 6.21
C LEU A 106 5.48 13.51 6.18
N LEU A 107 6.36 13.21 5.23
CA LEU A 107 6.99 11.89 5.11
C LEU A 107 7.86 11.55 6.33
N ARG A 108 8.55 12.54 6.92
CA ARG A 108 9.32 12.36 8.16
C ARG A 108 8.40 12.07 9.35
N TYR A 109 7.26 12.76 9.46
CA TYR A 109 6.26 12.48 10.49
C TYR A 109 5.81 11.02 10.44
N TYR A 110 5.38 10.53 9.26
CA TYR A 110 4.93 9.13 9.11
C TYR A 110 6.05 8.09 9.22
N ARG A 111 7.32 8.48 9.14
CA ARG A 111 8.45 7.56 9.41
C ARG A 111 8.56 7.22 10.91
N SER A 112 8.08 8.10 11.78
CA SER A 112 8.17 7.97 13.25
C SER A 112 6.91 7.44 13.93
N VAL A 113 5.79 7.32 13.20
CA VAL A 113 4.46 6.89 13.70
C VAL A 113 4.06 5.53 13.12
#